data_AF-A0A2T6ZST7-F1
#
_entry.id   AF-A0A2T6ZST7-F1
#
_cell.length_a   1.000
_cell.length_b   1.000
_cell.length_c   1.000
_cell.angle_alpha   90.00
_cell.angle_beta   90.00
_cell.angle_gamma   90.00
#
_symmetry.space_group_name_H-M   'P 1'
#
loop_
_entity.id
_entity.type
_entity.pdbx_description
1 polymer ?
#
loop_
_entity_poly.entity_id
_entity_poly.type
_entity_poly.pdbx_seq_one_letter_code
_entity_poly.pdbx_strand_id
1 'polypeptide(L)'
;MELLKFLLHIVRSFGLLGHESGGLNQEILDAGGLLPTLPSIGGANALIPSTNFKCPNYSPKGINENLIPCNTPGNRSCWFKPNKQWAPNGYDINTDYESSWPDGTHREYWLVITDGRASPDGYVKTKAKLVNGTYPGPLLEACWGDQLSKLPPLLLGQ
;
A
#
# COMPACT_ATOMS: atom_id res chain seq x y z
N MET A 1 -48.40 8.02 -4.44
CA MET A 1 -47.34 8.10 -5.48
C MET A 1 -45.94 8.45 -4.95
N GLU A 2 -45.69 8.45 -3.63
CA GLU A 2 -44.35 8.73 -3.08
C GLU A 2 -43.71 7.56 -2.30
N LEU A 3 -44.47 6.49 -1.97
CA LEU A 3 -43.91 5.26 -1.38
C LEU A 3 -43.27 4.31 -2.40
N LEU A 4 -43.69 4.38 -3.67
CA LEU A 4 -43.17 3.50 -4.74
C LEU A 4 -41.80 3.96 -5.26
N LYS A 5 -41.45 5.25 -5.11
CA LYS A 5 -40.15 5.80 -5.49
C LYS A 5 -39.05 5.45 -4.47
N PHE A 6 -39.40 5.38 -3.19
CA PHE A 6 -38.47 5.02 -2.11
C PHE A 6 -38.09 3.53 -2.15
N LEU A 7 -39.04 2.65 -2.49
CA LEU A 7 -38.80 1.21 -2.64
C LEU A 7 -37.91 0.85 -3.84
N LEU A 8 -37.93 1.62 -4.93
CA LEU A 8 -37.07 1.38 -6.10
C LEU A 8 -35.58 1.74 -5.85
N HIS A 9 -35.30 2.59 -4.86
CA HIS A 9 -33.92 2.97 -4.51
C HIS A 9 -33.26 1.95 -3.57
N ILE A 10 -34.02 1.30 -2.69
CA ILE A 10 -33.48 0.29 -1.77
C ILE A 10 -33.05 -0.99 -2.53
N VAL A 11 -33.77 -1.35 -3.60
CA VAL A 11 -33.46 -2.55 -4.41
C VAL A 11 -32.20 -2.36 -5.27
N ARG A 12 -31.77 -1.12 -5.54
CA ARG A 12 -30.49 -0.85 -6.24
C ARG A 12 -29.26 -0.82 -5.33
N SER A 13 -29.45 -0.73 -4.00
CA SER A 13 -28.34 -0.57 -3.05
C SER A 13 -27.90 -1.87 -2.36
N PHE A 14 -28.67 -2.96 -2.47
CA PHE A 14 -28.28 -4.26 -1.93
C PHE A 14 -28.48 -5.37 -2.96
N GLY A 15 -27.51 -5.49 -3.88
CA GLY A 15 -27.34 -6.68 -4.71
C GLY A 15 -26.82 -7.85 -3.87
N LEU A 16 -27.71 -8.48 -3.12
CA LEU A 16 -27.56 -9.85 -2.64
C LEU A 16 -28.00 -10.79 -3.76
N LEU A 17 -27.08 -11.35 -4.53
CA LEU A 17 -27.29 -12.58 -5.27
C LEU A 17 -25.97 -13.38 -5.33
N GLY A 18 -25.98 -14.51 -4.63
CA GLY A 18 -25.65 -15.81 -5.23
C GLY A 18 -24.24 -16.03 -5.76
N HIS A 19 -23.47 -16.75 -4.97
CA HIS A 19 -22.33 -17.57 -5.38
C HIS A 19 -22.68 -18.52 -6.55
N GLU A 20 -21.96 -18.41 -7.67
CA GLU A 20 -21.67 -19.53 -8.57
C GLU A 20 -20.25 -19.41 -9.16
N SER A 21 -19.57 -20.55 -9.18
CA SER A 21 -18.21 -20.77 -9.66
C SER A 21 -18.11 -20.74 -11.19
N GLY A 22 -17.13 -20.01 -11.72
CA GLY A 22 -16.75 -20.10 -13.13
C GLY A 22 -15.68 -19.09 -13.47
N GLY A 23 -14.43 -19.54 -13.62
CA GLY A 23 -13.30 -18.66 -13.89
C GLY A 23 -13.35 -18.09 -15.30
N LEU A 24 -13.28 -16.77 -15.42
CA LEU A 24 -12.79 -16.03 -16.59
C LEU A 24 -12.25 -14.68 -16.08
N ASN A 25 -10.96 -14.46 -16.32
CA ASN A 25 -10.26 -13.19 -16.55
C ASN A 25 -10.98 -11.93 -16.03
N GLN A 26 -10.47 -11.38 -14.93
CA GLN A 26 -10.90 -10.10 -14.40
C GLN A 26 -10.74 -9.02 -15.49
N GLU A 27 -11.83 -8.64 -16.14
CA GLU A 27 -11.91 -7.40 -16.91
C GLU A 27 -11.52 -6.26 -15.97
N ILE A 28 -10.42 -5.60 -16.32
CA ILE A 28 -10.04 -4.30 -15.78
C ILE A 28 -11.24 -3.40 -16.04
N LEU A 29 -11.76 -2.78 -14.98
CA LEU A 29 -12.85 -1.81 -15.03
C LEU A 29 -12.40 -0.56 -15.81
N ASP A 30 -12.38 -0.67 -17.13
CA ASP A 30 -12.35 0.46 -18.04
C ASP A 30 -13.75 1.09 -18.01
N ALA A 31 -13.92 2.05 -17.10
CA ALA A 31 -15.02 3.00 -17.13
C ALA A 31 -14.82 3.95 -18.32
N GLY A 32 -14.98 3.44 -19.54
CA GLY A 32 -15.08 4.23 -20.75
C GLY A 32 -16.35 5.10 -20.70
N GLY A 33 -16.16 6.42 -20.61
CA GLY A 33 -16.94 7.34 -21.42
C GLY A 33 -18.10 8.13 -20.81
N LEU A 34 -18.33 8.17 -19.48
CA LEU A 34 -19.45 8.95 -18.92
C LEU A 34 -19.13 9.90 -17.75
N LEU A 35 -17.86 10.24 -17.54
CA LEU A 35 -17.49 11.29 -16.58
C LEU A 35 -16.88 12.47 -17.33
N PRO A 36 -17.34 13.73 -17.12
CA PRO A 36 -16.59 14.89 -17.60
C PRO A 36 -15.16 14.74 -17.09
N THR A 37 -14.19 14.88 -17.98
CA THR A 37 -12.78 14.64 -17.72
C THR A 37 -12.33 15.46 -16.52
N LEU A 38 -12.38 14.87 -15.33
CA LEU A 38 -11.61 15.34 -14.19
C LEU A 38 -10.16 15.32 -14.67
N PRO A 39 -9.43 16.45 -14.62
CA PRO A 39 -7.99 16.40 -14.86
C PRO A 39 -7.46 15.32 -13.93
N SER A 40 -6.88 14.27 -14.51
CA SER A 40 -6.37 13.10 -13.82
C SER A 40 -5.64 13.57 -12.56
N ILE A 41 -6.33 13.50 -11.41
CA ILE A 41 -5.71 13.78 -10.14
C ILE A 41 -4.86 12.53 -9.94
N GLY A 42 -3.54 12.67 -10.12
CA GLY A 42 -2.56 11.58 -10.18
C GLY A 42 -2.42 10.73 -8.93
N GLY A 43 -3.48 10.55 -8.13
CA GLY A 43 -3.51 9.77 -6.90
C GLY A 43 -4.05 8.34 -7.04
N ALA A 44 -4.56 7.92 -8.20
CA ALA A 44 -5.02 6.52 -8.35
C ALA A 44 -3.88 5.51 -8.14
N ASN A 45 -2.66 5.87 -8.55
CA ASN A 45 -1.46 5.05 -8.36
C ASN A 45 -0.91 5.09 -6.92
N ALA A 46 -1.40 6.01 -6.08
CA ALA A 46 -0.86 6.23 -4.74
C ALA A 46 -1.36 5.22 -3.69
N LEU A 47 -2.38 4.41 -4.02
CA LEU A 47 -2.91 3.37 -3.14
C LEU A 47 -2.63 1.95 -3.67
N ILE A 48 -1.98 1.83 -4.82
CA ILE A 48 -1.69 0.55 -5.44
C ILE A 48 -0.31 0.10 -4.94
N PRO A 49 -0.21 -1.01 -4.19
CA PRO A 49 1.08 -1.60 -3.83
C PRO A 49 1.89 -1.88 -5.08
N SER A 50 3.21 -1.68 -5.03
CA SER A 50 4.06 -2.03 -6.16
C SER A 50 3.94 -3.52 -6.42
N THR A 51 3.68 -3.89 -7.68
CA THR A 51 3.57 -5.30 -8.10
C THR A 51 4.86 -6.08 -7.84
N ASN A 52 5.98 -5.38 -7.65
CA ASN A 52 7.30 -5.94 -7.41
C ASN A 52 7.84 -5.66 -6.00
N PHE A 53 7.07 -5.05 -5.10
CA PHE A 53 7.52 -4.90 -3.73
C PHE A 53 7.58 -6.26 -3.04
N LYS A 54 8.80 -6.65 -2.65
CA LYS A 54 9.04 -7.86 -1.88
C LYS A 54 9.97 -7.51 -0.73
N CYS A 55 9.64 -8.04 0.44
CA CYS A 55 10.58 -8.04 1.53
C CYS A 55 11.74 -8.97 1.18
N PRO A 56 12.98 -8.49 1.21
CA PRO A 56 14.12 -9.36 0.99
C PRO A 56 14.18 -10.41 2.10
N ASN A 57 14.89 -11.52 1.85
CA ASN A 57 15.34 -12.37 2.96
C ASN A 57 16.26 -11.48 3.81
N TYR A 58 15.86 -11.21 5.05
CA TYR A 58 16.58 -10.29 5.93
C TYR A 58 17.95 -10.88 6.26
N SER A 59 18.98 -10.38 5.58
CA SER A 59 20.39 -10.64 5.88
C SER A 59 21.16 -9.34 5.63
N PRO A 60 21.32 -8.50 6.65
CA PRO A 60 22.07 -7.26 6.53
C PRO A 60 23.51 -7.54 6.92
N LYS A 61 24.44 -7.09 6.06
CA LYS A 61 25.90 -7.25 6.18
C LYS A 61 26.49 -8.57 5.69
N GLY A 62 25.89 -9.16 4.65
CA GLY A 62 26.59 -10.12 3.79
C GLY A 62 26.88 -11.48 4.45
N ILE A 63 26.81 -12.50 3.63
CA ILE A 63 27.26 -13.87 3.91
C ILE A 63 26.62 -14.61 5.10
N ASN A 64 25.31 -14.51 5.32
CA ASN A 64 24.48 -15.68 5.73
C ASN A 64 22.98 -15.37 5.85
N GLU A 65 22.26 -15.93 4.88
CA GLU A 65 20.83 -16.15 4.64
C GLU A 65 20.00 -16.76 5.79
N ASN A 66 20.31 -16.47 7.06
CA ASN A 66 19.87 -17.28 8.20
C ASN A 66 18.36 -17.25 8.52
N LEU A 67 17.65 -16.26 8.00
CA LEU A 67 16.21 -16.09 8.19
C LEU A 67 15.50 -16.07 6.85
N ILE A 68 14.44 -16.87 6.74
CA ILE A 68 13.57 -16.94 5.56
C ILE A 68 12.15 -16.51 5.91
N PRO A 69 11.44 -15.83 4.99
CA PRO A 69 10.06 -15.42 5.21
C PRO A 69 9.16 -16.64 5.39
N CYS A 70 8.22 -16.53 6.33
CA CYS A 70 7.21 -17.54 6.60
C CYS A 70 5.79 -16.97 6.66
N ASN A 71 5.63 -15.66 6.44
CA ASN A 71 4.31 -15.04 6.33
C ASN A 71 3.59 -15.51 5.07
N THR A 72 2.45 -16.16 5.25
CA THR A 72 1.62 -16.69 4.16
C THR A 72 0.15 -16.40 4.43
N PRO A 73 -0.75 -16.51 3.42
CA PRO A 73 -2.18 -16.36 3.66
C PRO A 73 -2.72 -17.30 4.76
N GLY A 74 -2.20 -18.53 4.86
CA GLY A 74 -2.60 -19.51 5.87
C GLY A 74 -1.89 -19.38 7.22
N ASN A 75 -0.83 -18.58 7.32
CA ASN A 75 -0.15 -18.29 8.57
C ASN A 75 0.42 -16.86 8.53
N ARG A 76 -0.33 -15.93 9.13
CA ARG A 76 0.07 -14.53 9.28
C ARG A 76 0.77 -14.23 10.59
N SER A 77 0.78 -15.20 11.51
CA SER A 77 1.47 -15.08 12.81
C SER A 77 2.98 -15.18 12.64
N CYS A 78 3.47 -15.88 11.62
CA CYS A 78 4.90 -16.02 11.33
C CYS A 78 5.38 -14.86 10.44
N TRP A 79 6.57 -14.31 10.75
CA TRP A 79 7.23 -13.29 9.91
C TRP A 79 8.51 -13.86 9.29
N PHE A 80 9.49 -14.23 10.12
CA PHE A 80 10.72 -14.93 9.72
C PHE A 80 10.94 -16.18 10.55
N LYS A 81 11.56 -17.20 9.93
CA LYS A 81 12.01 -18.40 10.63
C LYS A 81 13.48 -18.71 10.34
N PRO A 82 14.18 -19.39 11.27
CA PRO A 82 15.52 -19.91 11.02
C PRO A 82 15.52 -20.82 9.80
N ASN A 83 16.48 -20.63 8.89
CA ASN A 83 16.66 -21.53 7.74
C ASN A 83 17.56 -22.74 8.07
N LYS A 84 18.28 -22.68 9.20
CA LYS A 84 19.19 -23.68 9.74
C LYS A 84 19.06 -23.74 11.26
N GLN A 85 19.47 -24.85 11.87
CA GLN A 85 19.38 -25.05 13.32
C GLN A 85 20.22 -24.07 14.14
N TRP A 86 21.31 -23.55 13.57
CA TRP A 86 22.23 -22.61 14.24
C TRP A 86 21.89 -21.13 13.98
N ALA A 87 20.88 -20.86 13.14
CA ALA A 87 20.44 -19.50 12.85
C ALA A 87 19.76 -18.88 14.09
N PRO A 88 19.77 -17.53 14.22
CA PRO A 88 19.07 -16.84 15.29
C PRO A 88 17.58 -17.16 15.27
N ASN A 89 16.92 -16.91 16.41
CA ASN A 89 15.47 -17.09 16.54
C ASN A 89 14.71 -16.33 15.45
N GLY A 90 13.59 -16.90 15.04
CA GLY A 90 12.67 -16.26 14.12
C GLY A 90 11.93 -15.09 14.76
N TYR A 91 11.16 -14.40 13.91
CA TYR A 91 10.29 -13.30 14.30
C TYR A 91 8.84 -13.70 13.99
N ASP A 92 7.95 -13.43 14.92
CA ASP A 92 6.53 -13.75 14.83
C ASP A 92 5.68 -12.69 15.55
N ILE A 93 4.37 -12.90 15.60
CA ILE A 93 3.40 -12.00 16.21
C ILE A 93 3.59 -11.81 17.72
N ASN A 94 4.29 -12.71 18.40
CA ASN A 94 4.55 -12.64 19.84
C ASN A 94 5.92 -12.01 20.14
N THR A 95 6.71 -11.68 19.12
CA THR A 95 7.98 -10.99 19.32
C THR A 95 7.70 -9.60 19.87
N ASP A 96 8.39 -9.26 20.97
CA ASP A 96 8.34 -7.91 21.54
C ASP A 96 9.02 -6.92 20.60
N TYR A 97 8.21 -6.27 19.76
CA TYR A 97 8.67 -5.35 18.74
C TYR A 97 9.25 -4.04 19.29
N GLU A 98 9.10 -3.76 20.59
CA GLU A 98 9.67 -2.58 21.24
C GLU A 98 11.14 -2.81 21.64
N SER A 99 11.54 -4.07 21.85
CA SER A 99 12.90 -4.44 22.27
C SER A 99 13.66 -5.27 21.24
N SER A 100 12.97 -5.88 20.26
CA SER A 100 13.57 -6.73 19.25
C SER A 100 12.90 -6.57 17.88
N TRP A 101 13.69 -6.45 16.83
CA TRP A 101 13.21 -6.36 15.45
C TRP A 101 14.25 -6.96 14.50
N PRO A 102 13.83 -7.47 13.33
CA PRO A 102 14.76 -7.94 12.32
C PRO A 102 15.57 -6.76 11.77
N ASP A 103 16.85 -6.96 11.50
CA ASP A 103 17.66 -5.94 10.83
C ASP A 103 17.23 -5.85 9.35
N GLY A 104 16.66 -4.73 8.93
CA GLY A 104 16.16 -4.53 7.57
C GLY A 104 17.14 -3.85 6.61
N THR A 105 16.60 -3.48 5.46
CA THR A 105 17.29 -2.74 4.39
C THR A 105 17.06 -1.24 4.54
N HIS A 106 18.01 -0.44 4.06
CA HIS A 106 17.83 1.01 3.97
C HIS A 106 16.96 1.35 2.75
N ARG A 107 15.87 2.11 2.95
CA ARG A 107 15.01 2.61 1.87
C ARG A 107 14.93 4.12 1.93
N GLU A 108 15.06 4.73 0.76
CA GLU A 108 15.09 6.18 0.62
C GLU A 108 13.84 6.68 -0.10
N TYR A 109 13.21 7.72 0.45
CA TYR A 109 12.04 8.36 -0.15
C TYR A 109 12.22 9.86 -0.30
N TRP A 110 11.84 10.37 -1.48
CA TRP A 110 11.83 11.78 -1.78
C TRP A 110 10.40 12.33 -1.72
N LEU A 111 10.11 13.14 -0.69
CA LEU A 111 8.81 13.74 -0.44
C LEU A 111 8.89 15.27 -0.48
N VAL A 112 8.17 15.85 -1.44
CA VAL A 112 8.04 17.30 -1.65
C VAL A 112 6.66 17.73 -1.21
N ILE A 113 6.59 18.72 -0.32
CA ILE A 113 5.32 19.33 0.07
C ILE A 113 5.01 20.47 -0.91
N THR A 114 3.82 20.41 -1.52
CA THR A 114 3.34 21.43 -2.46
C THR A 114 1.99 21.98 -2.04
N ASP A 115 1.73 23.23 -2.42
CA ASP A 115 0.40 23.81 -2.38
C ASP A 115 -0.38 23.42 -3.63
N GLY A 116 -1.68 23.10 -3.47
CA GLY A 116 -2.51 22.71 -4.59
C GLY A 116 -4.00 22.70 -4.28
N ARG A 117 -4.76 22.06 -5.17
CA ARG A 117 -6.21 21.86 -5.03
C ARG A 117 -6.50 20.37 -4.99
N ALA A 118 -7.48 19.96 -4.20
CA ALA A 118 -7.95 18.58 -4.14
C ALA A 118 -9.47 18.55 -3.93
N SER A 119 -10.13 17.51 -4.44
CA SER A 119 -11.58 17.31 -4.29
C SER A 119 -11.91 15.84 -4.03
N PRO A 120 -11.46 15.28 -2.89
CA PRO A 120 -11.62 13.85 -2.61
C PRO A 120 -13.08 13.40 -2.43
N ASP A 121 -13.97 14.33 -2.10
CA ASP A 121 -15.41 14.13 -1.88
C ASP A 121 -16.27 14.84 -2.94
N GLY A 122 -15.64 15.32 -4.03
CA GLY A 122 -16.31 16.11 -5.06
C GLY A 122 -16.38 17.63 -4.79
N TYR A 123 -16.01 18.11 -3.59
CA TYR A 123 -15.91 19.54 -3.30
C TYR A 123 -14.46 20.04 -3.34
N VAL A 124 -14.21 21.16 -4.02
CA VAL A 124 -12.84 21.63 -4.23
C VAL A 124 -12.29 22.36 -3.01
N LYS A 125 -11.25 21.78 -2.41
CA LYS A 125 -10.38 22.43 -1.44
C LYS A 125 -9.30 23.22 -2.18
N THR A 126 -9.35 24.55 -2.10
CA THR A 126 -8.48 25.44 -2.89
C THR A 126 -7.08 25.65 -2.32
N LYS A 127 -6.87 25.26 -1.07
CA LYS A 127 -5.61 25.42 -0.31
C LYS A 127 -5.18 24.10 0.32
N ALA A 128 -5.09 23.05 -0.49
CA ALA A 128 -4.63 21.74 -0.03
C ALA A 128 -3.10 21.72 0.08
N LYS A 129 -2.58 21.04 1.10
CA LYS A 129 -1.17 20.62 1.15
C LYS A 129 -1.06 19.21 0.59
N LEU A 130 -0.22 19.04 -0.41
CA LEU A 130 -0.06 17.80 -1.15
C LEU A 130 1.37 17.28 -0.97
N VAL A 131 1.53 15.96 -1.03
CA VAL A 131 2.85 15.30 -1.04
C VAL A 131 3.09 14.82 -2.46
N ASN A 132 4.17 15.25 -3.08
CA ASN A 132 4.49 15.03 -4.49
C ASN A 132 3.33 15.45 -5.43
N GLY A 133 2.58 16.49 -5.05
CA GLY A 133 1.47 17.02 -5.86
C GLY A 133 0.22 16.14 -5.91
N THR A 134 0.15 15.06 -5.12
CA THR A 134 -0.99 14.14 -5.14
C THR A 134 -1.74 14.11 -3.80
N TYR A 135 -3.01 13.73 -3.88
CA TYR A 135 -3.83 13.32 -2.74
C TYR A 135 -4.54 12.00 -3.09
N PRO A 136 -4.36 10.93 -2.32
CA PRO A 136 -3.35 10.75 -1.27
C PRO A 136 -1.90 10.94 -1.77
N GLY A 137 -0.96 11.16 -0.84
CA GLY A 137 0.48 11.14 -1.15
C GLY A 137 0.94 9.75 -1.58
N PRO A 138 2.15 9.61 -2.15
CA PRO A 138 2.67 8.32 -2.62
C PRO A 138 2.74 7.28 -1.50
N LEU A 139 2.46 6.02 -1.83
CA LEU A 139 2.63 4.88 -0.92
C LEU A 139 4.11 4.67 -0.60
N LEU A 140 4.46 4.62 0.69
CA LEU A 140 5.78 4.22 1.15
C LEU A 140 5.72 2.76 1.59
N GLU A 141 6.43 1.89 0.87
CA GLU A 141 6.45 0.46 1.13
C GLU A 141 7.76 0.05 1.83
N ALA A 142 7.63 -0.41 3.06
CA ALA A 142 8.76 -0.89 3.85
C ALA A 142 8.40 -2.21 4.50
N CYS A 143 9.43 -2.98 4.81
CA CYS A 143 9.28 -4.20 5.59
C CYS A 143 9.71 -3.92 7.02
N TRP A 144 9.13 -4.63 7.99
CA TRP A 144 9.46 -4.43 9.41
C TRP A 144 10.97 -4.54 9.63
N GLY A 145 11.60 -3.56 10.27
CA GLY A 145 13.05 -3.52 10.46
C GLY A 145 13.83 -2.71 9.43
N ASP A 146 13.20 -2.34 8.31
CA ASP A 146 13.81 -1.45 7.32
C ASP A 146 14.01 -0.05 7.92
N GLN A 147 15.12 0.59 7.53
CA GLN A 147 15.43 1.95 7.93
C GLN A 147 14.99 2.91 6.83
N LEU A 148 14.17 3.90 7.18
CA LEU A 148 13.68 4.91 6.25
C LEU A 148 14.49 6.19 6.38
N SER A 149 15.01 6.69 5.27
CA SER A 149 15.65 8.00 5.23
C SER A 149 15.00 8.92 4.22
N LYS A 150 15.14 10.21 4.50
CA LYS A 150 14.87 11.31 3.59
C LYS A 150 16.20 11.98 3.33
N LEU A 151 16.84 11.74 2.19
CA LEU A 151 17.94 12.61 1.79
C LEU A 151 17.34 13.91 1.23
N PRO A 152 17.76 15.10 1.69
CA PRO A 152 17.53 16.31 0.91
C PRO A 152 18.18 16.14 -0.48
N PRO A 153 17.76 16.89 -1.51
CA PRO A 153 18.51 16.93 -2.75
C PRO A 153 19.89 17.45 -2.32
N LEU A 154 20.93 16.66 -2.55
CA LEU A 154 22.27 17.18 -2.47
C LEU A 154 22.26 18.43 -3.37
N LEU A 155 22.42 19.60 -2.75
CA LEU A 155 22.80 20.80 -3.49
C LEU A 155 24.21 20.50 -4.01
N LEU A 156 24.28 19.76 -5.11
CA LEU A 156 25.48 19.62 -5.90
C LEU A 156 25.75 21.02 -6.48
N GLY A 157 26.62 21.74 -5.79
CA GLY A 157 27.50 22.79 -6.30
C GLY A 157 26.85 23.89 -7.15
N GLN A 158 26.81 25.09 -6.58
CA GLN A 158 27.07 26.32 -7.34
C GLN A 158 28.38 26.21 -8.14
#